data_AF-I9NTE4-F1
#
_entry.id   AF-I9NTE4-F1
#
_cell.length_a   1.000
_cell.length_b   1.000
_cell.length_c   1.000
_cell.angle_alpha   90.00
_cell.angle_beta   90.00
_cell.angle_gamma   90.00
#
_symmetry.space_group_name_H-M   'P 1'
#
loop_
_entity.id
_entity.type
_entity.pdbx_description
1 polymer ?
#
loop_
_entity_poly.entity_id
_entity_poly.type
_entity_poly.pdbx_seq_one_letter_code
_entity_poly.pdbx_strand_id
1 'polypeptide(L)' 'MGGRTIRKELFADLLVDARMTGAGFGSCAIAIVEKQLTDSFIIVVGKKYEEQIGYGGTFYIASIGDGAREINREVII' A
#
# COMPACT_ATOMS: atom_id res chain seq x y z
N MET A 1 -3.78 12.79 -18.70
CA MET A 1 -2.92 12.02 -17.77
C MET A 1 -3.80 11.35 -16.72
N GLY A 2 -4.29 10.13 -17.00
CA GLY A 2 -5.17 9.41 -16.09
C GLY A 2 -4.36 8.68 -15.02
N GLY A 3 -4.61 8.97 -13.75
CA GLY A 3 -3.99 8.29 -12.62
C GLY A 3 -4.23 6.77 -12.72
N ARG A 4 -3.14 6.01 -12.81
CA ARG A 4 -3.14 4.55 -12.80
C ARG A 4 -3.18 4.09 -11.34
N THR A 5 -4.37 4.21 -10.73
CA THR A 5 -4.62 3.84 -9.32
C THR A 5 -5.13 2.40 -9.22
N ILE A 6 -4.97 1.78 -8.05
CA ILE A 6 -5.70 0.56 -7.66
C ILE A 6 -7.21 0.89 -7.74
N ARG A 7 -7.85 0.43 -8.81
CA ARG A 7 -9.29 0.62 -9.02
C ARG A 7 -10.07 -0.38 -8.18
N LYS A 8 -10.97 0.09 -7.33
CA LYS A 8 -11.76 -0.75 -6.42
C LYS A 8 -12.56 -1.82 -7.17
N GLU A 9 -13.04 -1.49 -8.37
CA GLU A 9 -13.81 -2.41 -9.23
C GLU A 9 -13.00 -3.65 -9.66
N LEU A 10 -11.68 -3.56 -9.57
CA LEU A 10 -10.75 -4.57 -10.00
C LEU A 10 -10.39 -5.56 -8.87
N PHE A 11 -10.70 -5.21 -7.63
CA PHE A 11 -10.26 -5.92 -6.40
C PHE A 11 -11.35 -5.90 -5.30
N ALA A 12 -12.62 -5.74 -5.67
CA ALA A 12 -13.72 -5.39 -4.75
C ALA A 12 -13.89 -6.34 -3.54
N ASP A 13 -13.44 -7.59 -3.67
CA ASP A 13 -13.55 -8.60 -2.61
C ASP A 13 -12.31 -8.69 -1.69
N LEU A 14 -11.23 -7.96 -2.01
CA LEU A 14 -9.94 -8.06 -1.31
C LEU A 14 -9.61 -6.82 -0.46
N LEU A 15 -10.39 -5.74 -0.56
CA LEU A 15 -10.15 -4.48 0.14
C LEU A 15 -11.45 -3.76 0.45
N VAL A 16 -11.45 -2.95 1.51
CA VAL A 16 -12.58 -2.08 1.86
C VAL A 16 -12.56 -0.84 0.96
N ASP A 17 -11.42 -0.17 0.90
CA ASP A 17 -11.19 0.96 0.02
C ASP A 17 -9.70 1.20 -0.25
N ALA A 18 -9.38 1.88 -1.35
CA ALA A 18 -8.02 2.23 -1.72
C ALA A 18 -7.95 3.60 -2.41
N ARG A 19 -6.89 4.36 -2.12
CA ARG A 19 -6.66 5.68 -2.74
C ARG A 19 -5.17 6.00 -2.89
N MET A 20 -4.87 6.91 -3.80
CA MET A 20 -3.54 7.53 -3.87
C MET A 20 -3.26 8.40 -2.64
N THR A 21 -2.00 8.41 -2.21
CA THR A 21 -1.47 9.25 -1.14
C THR A 21 -0.21 10.00 -1.62
N GLY A 22 0.11 11.13 -0.99
CA GLY A 22 1.21 12.01 -1.39
C GLY A 22 0.85 12.97 -2.53
N ALA A 23 1.87 13.49 -3.21
CA ALA A 23 1.73 14.51 -4.25
C ALA A 23 1.09 14.01 -5.57
N GLY A 24 0.86 12.70 -5.70
CA GLY A 24 0.31 12.07 -6.89
C GLY A 24 1.37 11.57 -7.88
N PHE A 25 0.99 11.48 -9.16
CA PHE A 25 1.86 11.12 -10.31
C PHE A 25 2.54 9.74 -10.29
N GLY A 26 1.94 8.76 -9.60
CA GLY A 26 2.41 7.37 -9.63
C GLY A 26 3.38 7.00 -8.51
N SER A 27 3.32 7.72 -7.40
CA SER A 27 4.05 7.37 -6.18
C SER A 27 3.33 6.25 -5.42
N CYS A 28 2.72 6.57 -4.28
CA CYS A 28 2.20 5.59 -3.34
C CYS A 28 0.66 5.55 -3.34
N ALA A 29 0.13 4.37 -3.03
CA ALA A 29 -1.28 4.17 -2.72
C ALA A 29 -1.41 3.51 -1.35
N ILE A 30 -2.52 3.78 -0.69
CA ILE A 30 -2.93 3.12 0.55
C ILE A 30 -4.19 2.32 0.26
N ALA A 31 -4.29 1.13 0.86
CA ALA A 31 -5.46 0.27 0.80
C ALA A 31 -5.78 -0.24 2.21
N ILE A 32 -7.06 -0.22 2.57
CA ILE A 32 -7.56 -0.81 3.80
C ILE A 32 -7.99 -2.23 3.48
N VAL A 33 -7.32 -3.19 4.08
CA VAL A 33 -7.47 -4.63 3.79
C VAL A 33 -7.69 -5.36 5.10
N GLU A 34 -8.64 -6.30 5.10
CA GLU A 34 -8.83 -7.22 6.23
C GLU A 34 -7.58 -8.07 6.43
N LYS A 35 -7.11 -8.21 7.67
CA LYS A 35 -5.81 -8.84 7.96
C LYS A 35 -5.65 -10.23 7.32
N GLN A 36 -6.73 -11.02 7.32
CA GLN A 36 -6.77 -12.38 6.77
C GLN A 36 -6.62 -12.42 5.23
N LEU A 37 -6.91 -11.31 4.54
CA LEU A 37 -6.85 -11.19 3.08
C LEU A 37 -5.53 -10.55 2.60
N THR A 38 -4.62 -10.20 3.51
CA THR A 38 -3.40 -9.44 3.18
C THR A 38 -2.53 -10.14 2.13
N ASP A 39 -2.27 -11.44 2.30
CA ASP A 39 -1.42 -12.19 1.36
C ASP A 39 -2.09 -12.32 -0.02
N SER A 40 -3.38 -12.63 -0.04
CA SER A 40 -4.16 -12.70 -1.28
C SER A 40 -4.18 -11.35 -2.00
N PHE A 41 -4.34 -10.25 -1.25
CA PHE A 41 -4.30 -8.90 -1.79
C PHE A 41 -2.94 -8.60 -2.45
N ILE A 42 -1.82 -8.88 -1.76
CA ILE A 42 -0.47 -8.64 -2.29
C ILE A 42 -0.22 -9.44 -3.58
N ILE A 43 -0.61 -10.72 -3.60
CA ILE A 43 -0.43 -11.58 -4.78
C ILE A 43 -1.25 -11.06 -5.98
N VAL A 44 -2.54 -10.80 -5.78
CA VAL A 44 -3.45 -10.43 -6.86
C VAL A 44 -3.12 -9.03 -7.39
N VAL A 45 -2.89 -8.06 -6.50
CA VAL A 45 -2.52 -6.69 -6.89
C VAL A 45 -1.13 -6.67 -7.50
N GLY A 46 -0.16 -7.38 -6.93
CA GLY A 46 1.22 -7.44 -7.43
C GLY A 46 1.28 -7.97 -8.86
N LYS A 47 0.62 -9.11 -9.13
CA LYS A 47 0.54 -9.69 -10.48
C LYS A 47 -0.09 -8.70 -11.47
N LYS A 48 -1.23 -8.13 -11.11
CA LYS A 48 -1.96 -7.22 -12.01
C LYS A 48 -1.21 -5.91 -12.24
N TYR A 49 -0.49 -5.43 -11.22
CA TYR A 49 0.37 -4.27 -11.33
C TYR A 49 1.51 -4.53 -12.32
N GLU A 50 2.22 -5.66 -12.18
CA GLU A 50 3.32 -6.03 -13.06
C GLU A 50 2.85 -6.21 -14.51
N GLU A 51 1.71 -6.86 -14.74
CA GLU A 51 1.11 -7.02 -16.08
C GLU A 51 0.78 -5.66 -16.75
N GLN A 52 0.37 -4.66 -15.98
CA GLN A 52 -0.06 -3.36 -16.51
C GLN A 52 1.07 -2.33 -16.59
N ILE A 53 2.06 -2.43 -15.69
CA ILE A 53 3.11 -1.42 -15.51
C ILE A 53 4.45 -1.91 -16.07
N GLY A 54 4.67 -3.23 -16.13
CA GLY A 54 5.89 -3.85 -16.66
C GLY A 54 7.00 -4.09 -15.63
N TYR A 55 6.74 -3.82 -14.34
CA TYR A 55 7.64 -4.13 -13.23
C TYR A 55 6.85 -4.35 -11.93
N GLY A 56 7.45 -5.07 -10.97
CA GLY A 56 6.83 -5.38 -9.69
C GLY A 56 6.70 -4.17 -8.76
N GLY A 57 5.56 -4.08 -8.07
CA GLY A 57 5.35 -3.10 -6.99
C GLY A 57 5.91 -3.58 -5.65
N THR A 58 6.18 -2.64 -4.73
CA THR A 58 6.59 -2.94 -3.36
C THR A 58 5.43 -2.72 -2.40
N PHE A 59 5.23 -3.67 -1.47
CA PHE A 59 4.12 -3.67 -0.52
C PHE A 59 4.63 -3.62 0.91
N TYR A 60 3.99 -2.81 1.74
CA TYR A 60 4.34 -2.64 3.15
C TYR A 60 3.08 -2.71 4.00
N ILE A 61 3.13 -3.46 5.09
CA ILE A 61 2.10 -3.40 6.14
C ILE A 61 2.44 -2.21 7.03
N ALA A 62 1.68 -1.14 6.89
CA ALA A 62 1.90 0.07 7.66
C ALA A 62 1.41 -0.09 9.11
N SER A 63 2.21 0.40 10.06
CA SER A 63 1.81 0.61 11.45
C SER A 63 1.95 2.08 11.81
N ILE A 64 1.12 2.58 12.72
CA ILE A 64 1.18 3.96 13.18
C ILE A 64 2.31 4.05 14.21
N GLY A 65 3.31 4.88 13.92
CA GLY A 65 4.42 5.16 14.82
C GLY A 65 4.32 6.54 15.47
N ASP A 66 5.16 6.78 16.47
CA ASP A 66 5.33 8.09 17.08
C ASP A 66 5.94 9.10 16.08
N GLY A 67 5.64 10.39 16.31
CA GLY A 67 6.31 11.48 15.60
C GLY A 67 7.79 11.61 15.98
N ALA A 68 8.48 12.55 15.32
CA ALA A 68 9.88 12.82 15.64
C ALA A 68 10.04 13.22 17.11
N ARG A 69 10.91 12.50 17.83
CA ARG A 69 11.25 12.75 19.24
C ARG A 69 12.74 12.54 19.47
N GLU A 70 13.27 13.16 20.51
CA GLU A 70 14.61 12.88 20.98
C GLU A 70 14.72 11.42 21.45
N ILE A 71 15.79 10.75 21.04
CA ILE A 71 16.07 9.38 21.46
C ILE A 71 17.05 9.45 22.61
N ASN A 72 16.55 9.32 23.85
CA ASN A 72 17.43 9.15 25.00
C ASN A 72 18.12 7.79 24.89
N ARG A 73 19.45 7.77 25.10
CA ARG A 73 20.30 6.55 24.97
C ARG A 73 19.84 5.36 25.82
N GLU A 74 19.01 5.58 26.83
CA GLU A 74 18.46 4.53 27.71
C GLU A 74 17.37 3.68 27.06
N VAL A 75 16.74 4.16 25.98
CA VAL A 75 15.59 3.49 25.32
C VAL A 75 16.03 2.53 24.20
N ILE A 76 17.35 2.33 24.01
CA ILE A 76 17.91 1.53 22.90
C ILE A 76 18.40 0.13 23.37
N ILE A 77 18.16 -0.28 24.61
CA ILE A 77 18.61 -1.59 25.12
C ILE A 77 17.42 -2.47 25.53
#